data_AF-A0A848QM62-F1
#
_entry.id   AF-A0A848QM62-F1
#
_cell.length_a   1.000
_cell.length_b   1.000
_cell.length_c   1.000
_cell.angle_alpha   90.00
_cell.angle_beta   90.00
_cell.angle_gamma   90.00
#
_symmetry.space_group_name_H-M   'P 1'
#
loop_
_entity.id
_entity.type
_entity.pdbx_description
1 polymer ?
#
loop_
_entity_poly.entity_id
_entity_poly.type
_entity_poly.pdbx_seq_one_letter_code
_entity_poly.pdbx_strand_id
1 'polypeptide(L)'
;MKYILPIAAGLMVATTMASVDANAGPFDKLRKAAKKVEKTAEDVNDAAEAVDDVSKGRVPGTSRSSRSASPRTARAEGHAGVAGPTPAKFASATTCANIGLSNAFVARAGDYTFSQGISTQKRTGLLDRKKVTPSGCTFPAMGVFDVLYVEVDKTAYNRGRYALQCVSYDGSEQLNNTNAPPENNYKGKDVMLHTGNSTGYTPTATGSNSSRSGQYQKVLAARGKEMVTFNMPGLHTDSGTDFYCQHFDKNTGKSALAFTFRRGPTG
;
A
#
# COMPACT_ATOMS: atom_id res chain seq x y z
N MET A 1 29.30 35.97 -54.53
CA MET A 1 29.52 35.88 -53.07
C MET A 1 29.13 34.46 -52.65
N LYS A 2 29.96 33.42 -52.86
CA LYS A 2 30.89 32.83 -51.87
C LYS A 2 30.53 33.16 -50.40
N TYR A 3 30.00 32.19 -49.65
CA TYR A 3 30.76 31.41 -48.66
C TYR A 3 30.06 30.07 -48.37
N ILE A 4 30.90 29.05 -48.23
CA ILE A 4 30.65 27.63 -47.95
C ILE A 4 31.28 27.35 -46.57
N LEU A 5 30.83 26.29 -45.86
CA LEU A 5 31.42 25.59 -44.69
C LEU A 5 31.20 26.25 -43.29
N PRO A 6 31.34 25.54 -42.13
CA PRO A 6 31.13 24.09 -41.87
C PRO A 6 30.82 23.60 -40.41
N ILE A 7 30.52 22.29 -40.31
CA ILE A 7 31.07 21.23 -39.40
C ILE A 7 30.97 21.35 -37.87
N ALA A 8 30.42 20.25 -37.32
CA ALA A 8 30.75 19.52 -36.09
C ALA A 8 31.63 20.18 -35.01
N ALA A 9 31.09 20.22 -33.79
CA ALA A 9 31.85 20.00 -32.56
C ALA A 9 31.48 18.57 -32.08
N GLY A 10 32.31 17.53 -32.18
CA GLY A 10 33.75 17.55 -32.02
C GLY A 10 34.10 17.64 -30.54
N LEU A 11 33.60 16.72 -29.71
CA LEU A 11 34.07 16.59 -28.33
C LEU A 11 35.51 16.02 -28.41
N MET A 12 36.49 16.92 -28.33
CA MET A 12 37.90 16.56 -28.25
C MET A 12 38.13 15.70 -27.00
N VAL A 13 38.46 14.43 -27.22
CA VAL A 13 39.16 13.62 -26.21
C VAL A 13 40.58 14.17 -26.15
N ALA A 14 40.84 15.03 -25.16
CA ALA A 14 42.19 15.38 -24.80
C ALA A 14 42.88 14.11 -24.27
N THR A 15 43.74 13.52 -25.10
CA THR A 15 44.69 12.47 -24.74
C THR A 15 45.80 13.07 -23.89
N THR A 16 45.55 13.23 -22.58
CA THR A 16 46.64 13.22 -21.62
C THR A 16 47.09 11.77 -21.46
N MET A 17 48.22 11.43 -22.08
CA MET A 17 48.96 10.21 -21.79
C MET A 17 49.48 10.28 -20.36
N ALA A 18 48.70 9.75 -19.42
CA ALA A 18 49.21 9.26 -18.16
C ALA A 18 49.40 7.75 -18.33
N SER A 19 50.65 7.31 -18.22
CA SER A 19 51.06 5.91 -18.16
C SER A 19 50.14 5.13 -17.21
N VAL A 20 49.32 4.25 -17.77
CA VAL A 20 48.40 3.39 -17.02
C VAL A 20 49.08 2.04 -16.85
N ASP A 21 49.29 1.63 -15.59
CA ASP A 21 49.71 0.28 -15.22
C ASP A 21 48.97 -0.77 -16.06
N ALA A 22 49.74 -1.63 -16.72
CA ALA A 22 49.25 -2.67 -17.63
C ALA A 22 48.58 -3.86 -16.91
N ASN A 23 48.00 -3.65 -15.72
CA ASN A 23 47.37 -4.73 -14.95
C ASN A 23 46.02 -4.38 -14.29
N ALA A 24 45.30 -3.40 -14.85
CA ALA A 24 43.92 -3.12 -14.46
C ALA A 24 42.94 -3.65 -15.52
N GLY A 25 42.14 -4.66 -15.15
CA GLY A 25 41.17 -5.29 -16.02
C GLY A 25 40.06 -4.32 -16.49
N PRO A 26 39.30 -4.67 -17.54
CA PRO A 26 38.25 -3.82 -18.14
C PRO A 26 37.19 -3.33 -17.12
N PHE A 27 36.97 -4.07 -16.03
CA PHE A 27 36.05 -3.71 -14.96
C PHE A 27 36.55 -2.57 -14.05
N ASP A 28 37.87 -2.41 -13.86
CA ASP A 28 38.40 -1.32 -13.03
C ASP A 28 38.33 0.03 -13.74
N LYS A 29 38.43 0.03 -15.07
CA LYS A 29 38.21 1.21 -15.90
C LYS A 29 36.75 1.65 -15.86
N LEU A 30 35.80 0.71 -15.88
CA LEU A 30 34.37 0.98 -15.70
C LEU A 30 34.05 1.52 -14.30
N ARG A 31 34.69 0.98 -13.25
CA ARG A 31 34.47 1.41 -11.87
C ARG A 31 35.00 2.82 -11.60
N LYS A 32 36.15 3.20 -12.19
CA LYS A 32 36.68 4.57 -12.13
C LYS A 32 35.85 5.55 -12.96
N ALA A 33 35.30 5.13 -14.10
CA ALA A 33 34.36 5.95 -14.87
C ALA A 33 33.06 6.19 -14.11
N ALA A 34 32.50 5.16 -13.44
CA ALA A 34 31.29 5.27 -12.62
C ALA A 34 31.46 6.27 -11.45
N LYS A 35 32.59 6.22 -10.74
CA LYS A 35 32.90 7.19 -9.66
C LYS A 35 33.07 8.63 -10.15
N LYS A 36 33.45 8.83 -11.42
CA LYS A 36 33.62 10.17 -12.01
C LYS A 36 32.28 10.76 -12.48
N VAL A 37 31.29 9.91 -12.76
CA VAL A 37 29.91 10.30 -13.10
C VAL A 37 29.09 10.63 -11.83
N GLU A 38 29.37 9.96 -10.71
CA GLU A 38 28.72 10.17 -9.41
C GLU A 38 28.87 11.61 -8.86
N LYS A 39 29.88 12.36 -9.31
CA LYS A 39 30.13 13.75 -8.87
C LYS A 39 29.45 14.82 -9.74
N THR A 40 28.79 14.45 -10.84
CA THR A 40 28.25 15.42 -11.83
C THR A 40 26.77 15.19 -12.17
N ALA A 41 26.06 14.31 -11.48
CA ALA A 41 24.66 13.98 -11.79
C ALA A 41 23.76 14.06 -10.55
N GLU A 42 23.31 15.26 -10.21
CA GLU A 42 22.11 15.46 -9.37
C GLU A 42 20.80 15.19 -10.14
N ASP A 43 20.84 14.86 -11.43
CA ASP A 43 19.65 14.75 -12.30
C ASP A 43 19.38 13.35 -12.90
N VAL A 44 19.88 12.26 -12.30
CA VAL A 44 19.49 10.89 -12.73
C VAL A 44 19.19 9.99 -11.53
N ASN A 45 18.05 10.23 -10.88
CA ASN A 45 17.63 9.46 -9.70
C ASN A 45 16.76 8.22 -10.01
N ASP A 46 16.50 7.92 -11.29
CA ASP A 46 15.54 6.86 -11.65
C ASP A 46 16.17 5.57 -12.23
N ALA A 47 17.47 5.58 -12.57
CA ALA A 47 18.17 4.41 -13.12
C ALA A 47 19.09 3.71 -12.09
N ALA A 48 19.48 4.40 -11.02
CA ALA A 48 20.43 3.88 -10.01
C ALA A 48 19.80 2.84 -9.07
N GLU A 49 18.49 2.88 -8.81
CA GLU A 49 17.83 1.89 -7.95
C GLU A 49 17.81 0.48 -8.56
N ALA A 50 17.76 0.37 -9.90
CA ALA A 50 17.77 -0.94 -10.58
C ALA A 50 19.12 -1.65 -10.50
N VAL A 51 20.22 -0.91 -10.38
CA VAL A 51 21.59 -1.48 -10.28
C VAL A 51 22.06 -1.68 -8.83
N ASP A 52 21.56 -0.89 -7.87
CA ASP A 52 21.87 -1.09 -6.45
C ASP A 52 21.21 -2.36 -5.87
N ASP A 53 20.01 -2.74 -6.35
CA ASP A 53 19.35 -3.98 -5.92
C ASP A 53 20.03 -5.25 -6.45
N VAL A 54 20.67 -5.20 -7.63
CA VAL A 54 21.41 -6.34 -8.21
C VAL A 54 22.81 -6.49 -7.59
N SER A 55 23.50 -5.38 -7.33
CA SER A 55 24.88 -5.40 -6.82
C SER A 55 24.98 -5.71 -5.32
N LYS A 56 23.88 -5.60 -4.55
CA LYS A 56 23.80 -6.01 -3.14
C LYS A 56 23.39 -7.46 -2.91
N GLY A 57 23.24 -8.29 -3.95
CA GLY A 57 22.88 -9.70 -3.81
C GLY A 57 21.55 -9.93 -3.08
N ARG A 58 20.65 -8.94 -3.12
CA ARG A 58 19.30 -9.09 -2.59
C ARG A 58 18.47 -9.84 -3.61
N VAL A 59 18.40 -11.15 -3.43
CA VAL A 59 17.28 -11.95 -3.95
C VAL A 59 15.97 -11.27 -3.49
N PRO A 60 14.95 -11.09 -4.34
CA PRO A 60 13.65 -10.60 -3.91
C PRO A 60 13.07 -11.58 -2.88
N GLY A 61 13.24 -11.31 -1.58
CA GLY A 61 12.79 -12.28 -0.57
C GLY A 61 13.28 -12.12 0.86
N THR A 62 14.33 -11.35 1.15
CA THR A 62 14.84 -11.27 2.55
C THR A 62 15.29 -9.87 2.94
N SER A 63 14.31 -8.97 3.14
CA SER A 63 14.50 -7.81 4.01
C SER A 63 13.92 -8.13 5.39
N ARG A 64 14.81 -8.31 6.38
CA ARG A 64 14.46 -8.30 7.80
C ARG A 64 14.07 -6.88 8.21
N SER A 65 12.83 -6.52 7.94
CA SER A 65 12.19 -5.29 8.39
C SER A 65 10.82 -5.67 8.94
N SER A 66 10.71 -5.69 10.27
CA SER A 66 9.48 -5.72 11.07
C SER A 66 8.36 -6.61 10.52
N ARG A 67 8.25 -7.84 11.04
CA ARG A 67 7.10 -8.73 10.82
C ARG A 67 5.79 -7.98 11.07
N SER A 68 5.11 -7.50 10.02
CA SER A 68 3.65 -7.46 10.08
C SER A 68 3.22 -8.90 9.90
N ALA A 69 2.82 -9.56 10.98
CA ALA A 69 2.41 -10.98 10.99
C ALA A 69 1.10 -11.25 10.22
N SER A 70 0.71 -10.37 9.29
CA SER A 70 -0.52 -10.48 8.52
C SER A 70 -0.18 -10.42 7.03
N PRO A 71 -0.38 -11.52 6.28
CA PRO A 71 -0.20 -11.53 4.83
C PRO A 71 -1.08 -10.45 4.18
N ARG A 72 -0.50 -9.66 3.27
CA ARG A 72 -1.29 -8.85 2.33
C ARG A 72 -1.68 -9.77 1.18
N THR A 73 -2.80 -10.47 1.32
CA THR A 73 -3.23 -11.47 0.34
C THR A 73 -4.42 -10.96 -0.45
N ALA A 74 -4.29 -11.05 -1.77
CA ALA A 74 -5.41 -10.90 -2.69
C ALA A 74 -6.43 -12.02 -2.43
N ARG A 75 -7.70 -11.75 -2.74
CA ARG A 75 -8.75 -12.77 -2.66
C ARG A 75 -8.49 -13.89 -3.68
N ALA A 76 -8.28 -15.11 -3.21
CA ALA A 76 -8.17 -16.27 -4.09
C ALA A 76 -9.53 -16.61 -4.74
N GLU A 77 -9.47 -17.15 -5.96
CA GLU A 77 -10.64 -17.62 -6.72
C GLU A 77 -11.36 -18.71 -5.91
N GLY A 78 -12.68 -18.60 -5.74
CA GLY A 78 -13.47 -19.53 -4.91
C GLY A 78 -13.74 -19.10 -3.46
N HIS A 79 -13.08 -18.06 -2.94
CA HIS A 79 -13.58 -17.40 -1.73
C HIS A 79 -14.77 -16.53 -2.12
N ALA A 80 -16.00 -17.02 -2.07
CA ALA A 80 -17.21 -16.21 -2.28
C ALA A 80 -17.82 -15.75 -0.93
N GLY A 81 -18.82 -14.86 -0.96
CA GLY A 81 -19.64 -14.56 0.21
C GLY A 81 -19.21 -13.37 1.08
N VAL A 82 -20.20 -12.87 1.83
CA VAL A 82 -20.08 -11.88 2.91
C VAL A 82 -20.89 -12.40 4.09
N ALA A 83 -20.70 -11.83 5.28
CA ALA A 83 -21.53 -12.20 6.42
C ALA A 83 -23.02 -11.94 6.15
N GLY A 84 -23.89 -12.74 6.77
CA GLY A 84 -25.32 -12.50 6.77
C GLY A 84 -25.69 -11.17 7.45
N PRO A 85 -26.99 -10.80 7.45
CA PRO A 85 -27.46 -9.58 8.11
C PRO A 85 -26.97 -9.48 9.55
N THR A 86 -26.54 -8.30 9.97
CA THR A 86 -26.06 -8.06 11.35
C THR A 86 -27.17 -8.42 12.35
N PRO A 87 -26.93 -9.31 13.32
CA PRO A 87 -27.90 -9.62 14.36
C PRO A 87 -28.30 -8.37 15.16
N ALA A 88 -29.59 -8.26 15.49
CA ALA A 88 -30.15 -7.09 16.15
C ALA A 88 -29.45 -6.74 17.48
N LYS A 89 -28.95 -7.74 18.21
CA LYS A 89 -28.19 -7.55 19.46
C LYS A 89 -26.94 -6.67 19.25
N PHE A 90 -26.26 -6.81 18.12
CA PHE A 90 -25.07 -6.00 17.82
C PHE A 90 -25.46 -4.63 17.28
N ALA A 91 -26.43 -4.58 16.36
CA ALA A 91 -26.91 -3.30 15.81
C ALA A 91 -27.43 -2.37 16.91
N SER A 92 -28.20 -2.90 17.86
CA SER A 92 -28.80 -2.12 18.96
C SER A 92 -27.78 -1.68 20.01
N ALA A 93 -26.71 -2.45 20.22
CA ALA A 93 -25.65 -2.11 21.16
C ALA A 93 -24.65 -1.08 20.61
N THR A 94 -24.67 -0.83 19.30
CA THR A 94 -23.64 -0.02 18.63
C THR A 94 -23.96 1.46 18.72
N THR A 95 -23.09 2.21 19.38
CA THR A 95 -23.17 3.67 19.47
C THR A 95 -21.98 4.31 18.79
N CYS A 96 -22.21 5.28 17.91
CA CYS A 96 -21.15 5.90 17.12
C CYS A 96 -20.38 6.99 17.88
N ALA A 97 -19.06 7.02 17.68
CA ALA A 97 -18.17 8.03 18.23
C ALA A 97 -18.16 9.34 17.42
N ASN A 98 -18.77 9.36 16.23
CA ASN A 98 -18.93 10.53 15.36
C ASN A 98 -17.59 11.24 15.02
N ILE A 99 -16.59 10.46 14.58
CA ILE A 99 -15.23 10.94 14.28
C ILE A 99 -15.05 11.48 12.84
N GLY A 100 -16.13 11.93 12.20
CA GLY A 100 -16.08 12.50 10.84
C GLY A 100 -15.69 11.50 9.75
N LEU A 101 -16.37 10.34 9.69
CA LEU A 101 -16.18 9.32 8.66
C LEU A 101 -16.41 9.91 7.26
N SER A 102 -15.51 9.63 6.33
CA SER A 102 -15.54 10.14 4.96
C SER A 102 -14.75 9.24 4.00
N ASN A 103 -14.95 9.45 2.69
CA ASN A 103 -14.22 8.78 1.60
C ASN A 103 -13.94 7.29 1.83
N ALA A 104 -15.00 6.51 2.06
CA ALA A 104 -14.86 5.08 2.32
C ALA A 104 -15.03 4.23 1.06
N PHE A 105 -14.23 3.17 0.96
CA PHE A 105 -14.36 2.16 -0.08
C PHE A 105 -13.96 0.78 0.42
N VAL A 106 -14.52 -0.24 -0.22
CA VAL A 106 -14.01 -1.61 -0.14
C VAL A 106 -13.17 -1.87 -1.38
N ALA A 107 -11.98 -2.43 -1.21
CA ALA A 107 -11.04 -2.72 -2.28
C ALA A 107 -10.48 -4.14 -2.15
N ARG A 108 -9.82 -4.59 -3.21
CA ARG A 108 -9.02 -5.82 -3.21
C ARG A 108 -7.55 -5.47 -3.31
N ALA A 109 -6.72 -6.13 -2.51
CA ALA A 109 -5.29 -6.08 -2.74
C ALA A 109 -4.95 -6.85 -4.02
N GLY A 110 -4.11 -6.27 -4.88
CA GLY A 110 -3.74 -6.91 -6.13
C GLY A 110 -2.54 -6.24 -6.79
N ASP A 111 -2.12 -6.85 -7.88
CA ASP A 111 -1.02 -6.36 -8.70
C ASP A 111 -1.53 -5.44 -9.82
N TYR A 112 -0.77 -4.39 -10.10
CA TYR A 112 -0.93 -3.54 -11.27
C TYR A 112 0.41 -3.33 -11.96
N THR A 113 0.37 -2.86 -13.20
CA THR A 113 1.55 -2.50 -13.98
C THR A 113 1.61 -1.01 -14.26
N PHE A 114 2.81 -0.50 -14.53
CA PHE A 114 3.03 0.85 -15.03
C PHE A 114 4.27 0.86 -15.93
N SER A 115 4.29 1.78 -16.90
CA SER A 115 5.44 1.94 -17.79
C SER A 115 6.42 2.97 -17.24
N GLN A 116 7.72 2.67 -17.34
CA GLN A 116 8.81 3.58 -17.04
C GLN A 116 9.78 3.54 -18.22
N GLY A 117 9.68 4.54 -19.10
CA GLY A 117 10.28 4.47 -20.43
C GLY A 117 9.67 3.32 -21.24
N ILE A 118 10.51 2.47 -21.82
CA ILE A 118 10.10 1.28 -22.56
C ILE A 118 9.84 0.05 -21.67
N SER A 119 10.20 0.12 -20.39
CA SER A 119 10.07 -1.01 -19.47
C SER A 119 8.72 -1.01 -18.77
N THR A 120 8.11 -2.19 -18.64
CA THR A 120 6.89 -2.37 -17.83
C THR A 120 7.26 -2.93 -16.46
N GLN A 121 6.83 -2.24 -15.42
CA GLN A 121 7.08 -2.60 -14.02
C GLN A 121 5.78 -3.09 -13.37
N LYS A 122 5.91 -3.95 -12.36
CA LYS A 122 4.79 -4.52 -11.59
C LYS A 122 4.85 -4.09 -10.14
N ARG A 123 3.73 -3.65 -9.56
CA ARG A 123 3.60 -3.24 -8.15
C ARG A 123 2.28 -3.70 -7.56
N THR A 124 2.17 -3.69 -6.23
CA THR A 124 0.93 -4.00 -5.51
C THR A 124 0.19 -2.74 -5.07
N GLY A 125 -1.13 -2.81 -5.01
CA GLY A 125 -2.01 -1.73 -4.54
C GLY A 125 -3.41 -2.21 -4.15
N LEU A 126 -4.25 -1.27 -3.71
CA LEU A 126 -5.68 -1.45 -3.49
C LEU A 126 -6.44 -1.11 -4.77
N LEU A 127 -6.99 -2.16 -5.37
CA LEU A 127 -7.67 -2.19 -6.66
C LEU A 127 -9.18 -2.45 -6.47
N ASP A 128 -9.92 -2.45 -7.58
CA ASP A 128 -11.38 -2.66 -7.64
C ASP A 128 -12.16 -1.87 -6.58
N ARG A 129 -11.84 -0.59 -6.43
CA ARG A 129 -12.37 0.26 -5.35
C ARG A 129 -13.86 0.49 -5.55
N LYS A 130 -14.67 -0.05 -4.65
CA LYS A 130 -16.12 0.17 -4.58
C LYS A 130 -16.43 1.13 -3.44
N LYS A 131 -16.91 2.32 -3.77
CA LYS A 131 -17.33 3.29 -2.76
C LYS A 131 -18.42 2.69 -1.88
N VAL A 132 -18.30 2.88 -0.56
CA VAL A 132 -19.30 2.43 0.41
C VAL A 132 -19.75 3.59 1.28
N THR A 133 -21.00 3.52 1.73
CA THR A 133 -21.58 4.49 2.66
C THR A 133 -22.03 3.73 3.91
N PRO A 134 -21.55 4.10 5.11
CA PRO A 134 -22.01 3.46 6.34
C PRO A 134 -23.43 3.91 6.71
N SER A 135 -24.16 3.04 7.41
CA SER A 135 -25.35 3.45 8.16
C SER A 135 -24.89 3.87 9.56
N GLY A 136 -24.89 5.18 9.82
CA GLY A 136 -24.17 5.73 10.98
C GLY A 136 -22.67 5.46 10.87
N CYS A 137 -22.15 4.61 11.76
CA CYS A 137 -20.76 4.14 11.75
C CYS A 137 -20.61 2.67 11.33
N THR A 138 -21.70 2.00 10.93
CA THR A 138 -21.68 0.59 10.54
C THR A 138 -21.58 0.46 9.03
N PHE A 139 -20.52 -0.20 8.56
CA PHE A 139 -20.24 -0.43 7.15
C PHE A 139 -20.91 -1.71 6.64
N PRO A 140 -21.14 -1.81 5.31
CA PRO A 140 -21.62 -3.04 4.68
C PRO A 140 -20.76 -4.26 5.01
N ALA A 141 -21.37 -5.44 4.94
CA ALA A 141 -20.68 -6.71 5.15
C ALA A 141 -19.54 -6.91 4.15
N MET A 142 -18.42 -7.46 4.63
CA MET A 142 -17.23 -7.71 3.82
C MET A 142 -16.95 -9.19 3.66
N GLY A 143 -16.33 -9.53 2.52
CA GLY A 143 -15.85 -10.86 2.24
C GLY A 143 -14.42 -11.06 2.74
N VAL A 144 -13.98 -12.31 2.69
CA VAL A 144 -12.58 -12.66 2.97
C VAL A 144 -11.66 -11.90 2.02
N PHE A 145 -10.56 -11.36 2.56
CA PHE A 145 -9.53 -10.58 1.87
C PHE A 145 -9.97 -9.21 1.33
N ASP A 146 -11.23 -8.83 1.52
CA ASP A 146 -11.64 -7.45 1.27
C ASP A 146 -10.86 -6.50 2.20
N VAL A 147 -10.60 -5.30 1.69
CA VAL A 147 -9.94 -4.23 2.44
C VAL A 147 -10.93 -3.09 2.58
N LEU A 148 -11.34 -2.80 3.80
CA LEU A 148 -12.03 -1.55 4.12
C LEU A 148 -11.00 -0.44 4.22
N TYR A 149 -11.23 0.64 3.49
CA TYR A 149 -10.54 1.91 3.64
C TYR A 149 -11.56 2.97 4.06
N VAL A 150 -11.19 3.78 5.04
CA VAL A 150 -12.00 4.91 5.53
C VAL A 150 -11.10 6.09 5.85
N GLU A 151 -11.52 7.30 5.52
CA GLU A 151 -10.93 8.54 6.04
C GLU A 151 -11.72 9.04 7.25
N VAL A 152 -11.00 9.47 8.29
CA VAL A 152 -11.55 10.01 9.53
C VAL A 152 -10.96 11.38 9.83
N ASP A 153 -11.65 12.20 10.61
CA ASP A 153 -11.10 13.49 11.04
C ASP A 153 -9.90 13.27 11.96
N LYS A 154 -8.74 13.80 11.55
CA LYS A 154 -7.48 13.62 12.28
C LYS A 154 -7.53 14.21 13.69
N THR A 155 -8.29 15.27 13.90
CA THR A 155 -8.45 15.92 15.21
C THR A 155 -9.38 15.15 16.15
N ALA A 156 -10.33 14.39 15.60
CA ALA A 156 -11.29 13.60 16.38
C ALA A 156 -10.81 12.15 16.64
N TYR A 157 -9.89 11.64 15.82
CA TYR A 157 -9.41 10.27 15.89
C TYR A 157 -8.02 10.15 16.50
N ASN A 158 -7.93 9.59 17.71
CA ASN A 158 -6.66 9.19 18.32
C ASN A 158 -6.53 7.66 18.27
N ARG A 159 -5.77 7.14 17.31
CA ARG A 159 -5.57 5.70 17.08
C ARG A 159 -5.30 4.90 18.37
N GLY A 160 -4.49 5.42 19.30
CA GLY A 160 -4.12 4.69 20.52
C GLY A 160 -5.28 4.47 21.51
N ARG A 161 -6.39 5.19 21.37
CA ARG A 161 -7.61 5.04 22.18
C ARG A 161 -8.53 3.94 21.68
N TYR A 162 -8.42 3.54 20.42
CA TYR A 162 -9.33 2.59 19.82
C TYR A 162 -8.79 1.17 19.86
N ALA A 163 -9.69 0.20 19.99
CA ALA A 163 -9.39 -1.23 19.94
C ALA A 163 -10.40 -1.93 19.05
N LEU A 164 -9.95 -2.97 18.35
CA LEU A 164 -10.80 -3.84 17.55
C LEU A 164 -11.29 -5.00 18.42
N GLN A 165 -12.60 -5.22 18.44
CA GLN A 165 -13.23 -6.41 19.02
C GLN A 165 -14.11 -7.04 17.96
N CYS A 166 -13.96 -8.35 17.75
CA CYS A 166 -14.79 -9.12 16.83
C CYS A 166 -15.36 -10.33 17.54
N VAL A 167 -16.68 -10.48 17.51
CA VAL A 167 -17.42 -11.57 18.15
C VAL A 167 -18.26 -12.29 17.10
N SER A 168 -18.29 -13.62 17.13
CA SER A 168 -19.12 -14.42 16.24
C SER A 168 -20.60 -14.11 16.45
N TYR A 169 -21.42 -14.33 15.43
CA TYR A 169 -22.85 -14.00 15.50
C TYR A 169 -23.59 -14.74 16.62
N ASP A 170 -23.24 -15.99 16.88
CA ASP A 170 -23.77 -16.80 17.99
C ASP A 170 -23.19 -16.40 19.36
N GLY A 171 -22.05 -15.69 19.38
CA GLY A 171 -21.34 -15.28 20.59
C GLY A 171 -20.40 -16.33 21.17
N SER A 172 -20.18 -17.45 20.48
CA SER A 172 -19.31 -18.54 20.94
C SER A 172 -17.81 -18.23 20.80
N GLU A 173 -17.44 -17.30 19.92
CA GLU A 173 -16.05 -16.95 19.64
C GLU A 173 -15.81 -15.45 19.70
N GLN A 174 -14.72 -15.04 20.34
CA GLN A 174 -14.13 -13.71 20.20
C GLN A 174 -12.74 -13.84 19.56
N LEU A 175 -12.50 -13.07 18.49
CA LEU A 175 -11.22 -13.10 17.81
C LEU A 175 -10.13 -12.47 18.68
N ASN A 176 -8.99 -13.16 18.76
CA ASN A 176 -7.77 -12.60 19.32
C ASN A 176 -7.08 -11.65 18.31
N ASN A 177 -6.05 -10.93 18.75
CA ASN A 177 -5.32 -9.97 17.93
C ASN A 177 -4.62 -10.59 16.69
N THR A 178 -4.43 -11.90 16.65
CA THR A 178 -3.81 -12.61 15.52
C THR A 178 -4.83 -12.90 14.43
N ASN A 179 -6.06 -13.26 14.82
CA ASN A 179 -7.12 -13.71 13.91
C ASN A 179 -8.13 -12.60 13.59
N ALA A 180 -8.12 -11.49 14.33
CA ALA A 180 -8.92 -10.32 14.02
C ALA A 180 -8.39 -9.61 12.75
N PRO A 181 -9.26 -8.89 12.02
CA PRO A 181 -8.83 -8.08 10.88
C PRO A 181 -7.68 -7.14 11.24
N PRO A 182 -6.49 -7.27 10.61
CA PRO A 182 -5.39 -6.37 10.88
C PRO A 182 -5.76 -4.94 10.51
N GLU A 183 -5.54 -4.04 11.47
CA GLU A 183 -5.72 -2.60 11.30
C GLU A 183 -4.47 -1.98 10.66
N ASN A 184 -4.66 -1.04 9.73
CA ASN A 184 -3.63 -0.21 9.11
C ASN A 184 -2.45 -0.98 8.48
N ASN A 185 -2.70 -2.22 8.03
CA ASN A 185 -1.70 -3.01 7.31
C ASN A 185 -1.48 -2.52 5.87
N TYR A 186 -2.40 -1.71 5.31
CA TYR A 186 -2.22 -0.94 4.08
C TYR A 186 -1.82 0.51 4.36
N LYS A 187 -1.00 1.09 3.48
CA LYS A 187 -0.35 2.40 3.62
C LYS A 187 -0.66 3.29 2.43
N GLY A 188 -0.22 4.55 2.48
CA GLY A 188 -0.48 5.53 1.41
C GLY A 188 -0.06 5.05 0.02
N LYS A 189 1.08 4.36 -0.12
CA LYS A 189 1.51 3.74 -1.39
C LYS A 189 0.53 2.74 -2.01
N ASP A 190 -0.32 2.13 -1.18
CA ASP A 190 -1.29 1.13 -1.62
C ASP A 190 -2.55 1.81 -2.17
N VAL A 191 -2.81 3.07 -1.81
CA VAL A 191 -3.93 3.89 -2.33
C VAL A 191 -3.47 4.84 -3.44
N MET A 192 -2.35 5.53 -3.25
CA MET A 192 -1.73 6.39 -4.25
C MET A 192 -0.81 5.55 -5.14
N LEU A 193 -1.40 5.02 -6.22
CA LEU A 193 -0.68 4.16 -7.16
C LEU A 193 0.36 4.95 -7.96
N HIS A 194 1.23 4.23 -8.68
CA HIS A 194 2.20 4.89 -9.55
C HIS A 194 1.48 5.70 -10.64
N THR A 195 2.03 6.85 -11.03
CA THR A 195 1.56 7.59 -12.20
C THR A 195 1.75 6.74 -13.46
N GLY A 196 0.75 6.71 -14.35
CA GLY A 196 0.75 5.82 -15.52
C GLY A 196 0.44 4.36 -15.19
N ASN A 197 -0.21 4.09 -14.05
CA ASN A 197 -0.68 2.74 -13.73
C ASN A 197 -1.77 2.27 -14.70
N SER A 198 -1.83 0.97 -14.94
CA SER A 198 -2.77 0.31 -15.84
C SER A 198 -4.24 0.34 -15.40
N THR A 199 -4.52 0.85 -14.20
CA THR A 199 -5.87 0.79 -13.59
C THR A 199 -6.63 2.11 -13.67
N GLY A 200 -5.95 3.21 -14.04
CA GLY A 200 -6.55 4.54 -14.14
C GLY A 200 -6.89 5.20 -12.79
N TYR A 201 -6.53 4.60 -11.64
CA TYR A 201 -6.83 5.19 -10.33
C TYR A 201 -6.07 6.48 -10.07
N THR A 202 -6.76 7.44 -9.45
CA THR A 202 -6.23 8.70 -8.94
C THR A 202 -6.55 8.88 -7.44
N PRO A 203 -5.77 9.68 -6.68
CA PRO A 203 -4.54 10.36 -7.08
C PRO A 203 -3.37 9.39 -7.29
N THR A 204 -2.38 9.80 -8.09
CA THR A 204 -1.14 9.05 -8.34
C THR A 204 0.09 9.84 -7.95
N ALA A 205 1.22 9.17 -7.77
CA ALA A 205 2.53 9.79 -7.64
C ALA A 205 3.64 8.90 -8.21
N THR A 206 4.72 9.51 -8.67
CA THR A 206 5.94 8.81 -9.12
C THR A 206 6.85 8.46 -7.93
N GLY A 207 7.91 7.71 -8.21
CA GLY A 207 8.99 7.42 -7.26
C GLY A 207 8.76 6.19 -6.38
N SER A 208 9.53 6.11 -5.30
CA SER A 208 9.58 4.95 -4.41
C SER A 208 8.30 4.77 -3.58
N ASN A 209 8.18 3.59 -2.95
CA ASN A 209 7.08 3.28 -2.02
C ASN A 209 6.98 4.28 -0.86
N SER A 210 8.12 4.75 -0.35
CA SER A 210 8.16 5.74 0.73
C SER A 210 7.67 7.10 0.24
N SER A 211 8.16 7.55 -0.92
CA SER A 211 7.77 8.82 -1.54
C SER A 211 6.25 8.92 -1.72
N ARG A 212 5.64 7.92 -2.36
CA ARG A 212 4.18 7.90 -2.60
C ARG A 212 3.37 7.84 -1.30
N SER A 213 3.86 7.12 -0.28
CA SER A 213 3.19 7.12 1.03
C SER A 213 3.22 8.50 1.67
N GLY A 214 4.35 9.20 1.59
CA GLY A 214 4.49 10.57 2.09
C GLY A 214 3.63 11.57 1.32
N GLN A 215 3.54 11.43 -0.01
CA GLN A 215 2.66 12.27 -0.83
C GLN A 215 1.19 12.05 -0.50
N TYR A 216 0.74 10.80 -0.33
CA TYR A 216 -0.63 10.52 0.08
C TYR A 216 -0.93 11.06 1.49
N GLN A 217 0.04 10.98 2.41
CA GLN A 217 -0.10 11.58 3.74
C GLN A 217 -0.29 13.10 3.66
N LYS A 218 0.40 13.80 2.75
CA LYS A 218 0.17 15.24 2.51
C LYS A 218 -1.24 15.52 1.96
N VAL A 219 -1.72 14.69 1.03
CA VAL A 219 -3.09 14.78 0.50
C VAL A 219 -4.15 14.62 1.59
N LEU A 220 -3.93 13.70 2.53
CA LEU A 220 -4.81 13.52 3.70
C LEU A 220 -4.70 14.71 4.66
N ALA A 221 -3.48 15.14 5.00
CA ALA A 221 -3.23 16.24 5.92
C ALA A 221 -3.84 17.56 5.44
N ALA A 222 -3.74 17.87 4.14
CA ALA A 222 -4.36 19.05 3.55
C ALA A 222 -5.90 19.07 3.68
N ARG A 223 -6.52 17.90 3.83
CA ARG A 223 -7.96 17.74 4.08
C ARG A 223 -8.31 17.55 5.55
N GLY A 224 -7.33 17.63 6.46
CA GLY A 224 -7.53 17.35 7.88
C GLY A 224 -7.88 15.89 8.20
N LYS A 225 -7.55 14.96 7.29
CA LYS A 225 -7.93 13.54 7.40
C LYS A 225 -6.78 12.65 7.82
N GLU A 226 -7.14 11.50 8.37
CA GLU A 226 -6.28 10.34 8.52
C GLU A 226 -6.98 9.11 7.92
N MET A 227 -6.21 8.17 7.37
CA MET A 227 -6.76 6.91 6.86
C MET A 227 -6.73 5.81 7.92
N VAL A 228 -7.78 5.00 7.93
CA VAL A 228 -7.87 3.75 8.68
C VAL A 228 -8.18 2.63 7.69
N THR A 229 -7.49 1.49 7.83
CA THR A 229 -7.78 0.32 6.99
C THR A 229 -7.98 -0.94 7.81
N PHE A 230 -8.85 -1.83 7.36
CA PHE A 230 -8.99 -3.18 7.89
C PHE A 230 -8.96 -4.18 6.75
N ASN A 231 -8.21 -5.27 6.89
CA ASN A 231 -8.17 -6.33 5.91
C ASN A 231 -8.81 -7.59 6.48
N MET A 232 -9.84 -8.10 5.83
CA MET A 232 -10.55 -9.27 6.33
C MET A 232 -9.67 -10.52 6.18
N PRO A 233 -9.39 -11.24 7.29
CA PRO A 233 -8.48 -12.38 7.26
C PRO A 233 -9.16 -13.61 6.67
N GLY A 234 -8.37 -14.46 6.01
CA GLY A 234 -8.77 -15.80 5.64
C GLY A 234 -8.19 -16.83 6.60
N LEU A 235 -9.01 -17.75 7.07
CA LEU A 235 -8.57 -19.00 7.71
C LEU A 235 -9.09 -20.15 6.85
N HIS A 236 -8.17 -21.00 6.37
CA HIS A 236 -8.47 -22.10 5.44
C HIS A 236 -9.24 -23.25 6.10
N THR A 237 -9.31 -23.27 7.44
CA THR A 237 -9.99 -24.31 8.23
C THR A 237 -11.39 -23.91 8.70
N ASP A 238 -11.83 -22.68 8.45
CA ASP A 238 -13.13 -22.18 8.90
C ASP A 238 -14.19 -22.41 7.80
N SER A 239 -15.35 -22.95 8.19
CA SER A 239 -16.47 -23.31 7.31
C SER A 239 -17.43 -22.15 7.00
N GLY A 240 -17.01 -20.91 7.26
CA GLY A 240 -17.80 -19.70 6.98
C GLY A 240 -18.46 -19.12 8.22
N THR A 241 -17.66 -18.76 9.22
CA THR A 241 -18.17 -18.12 10.46
C THR A 241 -18.37 -16.62 10.26
N ASP A 242 -19.53 -16.11 10.67
CA ASP A 242 -19.87 -14.68 10.60
C ASP A 242 -19.51 -13.95 11.88
N PHE A 243 -18.78 -12.83 11.75
CA PHE A 243 -18.35 -11.99 12.85
C PHE A 243 -18.95 -10.59 12.75
N TYR A 244 -19.30 -10.05 13.92
CA TYR A 244 -19.51 -8.63 14.13
C TYR A 244 -18.26 -8.01 14.74
N CYS A 245 -17.72 -6.97 14.10
CA CYS A 245 -16.55 -6.24 14.57
C CYS A 245 -16.89 -4.79 14.90
N GLN A 246 -16.38 -4.31 16.02
CA GLN A 246 -16.37 -2.90 16.37
C GLN A 246 -14.94 -2.42 16.62
N HIS A 247 -14.60 -1.27 16.02
CA HIS A 247 -13.41 -0.51 16.38
C HIS A 247 -13.83 0.58 17.35
N PHE A 248 -13.72 0.31 18.64
CA PHE A 248 -14.34 1.10 19.70
C PHE A 248 -13.33 1.87 20.53
N ASP A 249 -13.73 3.04 21.01
CA ASP A 249 -12.97 3.84 21.95
C ASP A 249 -13.00 3.15 23.32
N LYS A 250 -11.84 2.72 23.81
CA LYS A 250 -11.69 2.00 25.08
C LYS A 250 -12.26 2.75 26.28
N ASN A 251 -12.36 4.08 26.22
CA ASN A 251 -12.83 4.90 27.33
C ASN A 251 -14.35 5.10 27.33
N THR A 252 -15.00 5.04 26.16
CA THR A 252 -16.43 5.37 26.04
C THR A 252 -17.29 4.20 25.56
N GLY A 253 -16.68 3.14 25.03
CA GLY A 253 -17.38 2.04 24.38
C GLY A 253 -17.96 2.40 23.01
N LYS A 254 -17.87 3.66 22.56
CA LYS A 254 -18.42 4.10 21.28
C LYS A 254 -17.55 3.64 20.11
N SER A 255 -18.18 3.19 19.04
CA SER A 255 -17.50 2.72 17.84
C SER A 255 -17.10 3.89 16.95
N ALA A 256 -15.81 3.98 16.60
CA ALA A 256 -15.36 4.77 15.45
C ALA A 256 -16.03 4.25 14.18
N LEU A 257 -16.02 2.94 14.03
CA LEU A 257 -16.64 2.21 12.95
C LEU A 257 -16.97 0.79 13.41
N ALA A 258 -17.93 0.19 12.74
CA ALA A 258 -18.30 -1.21 12.90
C ALA A 258 -18.53 -1.85 11.54
N PHE A 259 -18.40 -3.16 11.46
CA PHE A 259 -18.64 -3.92 10.25
C PHE A 259 -18.85 -5.39 10.56
N THR A 260 -19.36 -6.12 9.57
CA THR A 260 -19.43 -7.57 9.63
C THR A 260 -18.56 -8.19 8.56
N PHE A 261 -18.03 -9.37 8.83
CA PHE A 261 -17.30 -10.12 7.83
C PHE A 261 -17.46 -11.62 8.07
N ARG A 262 -17.37 -12.38 6.97
CA ARG A 262 -17.32 -13.84 7.03
C ARG A 262 -15.87 -14.29 6.99
N ARG A 263 -15.49 -15.17 7.90
CA ARG A 263 -14.17 -15.82 7.93
C ARG A 263 -14.26 -17.19 7.25
N GLY A 264 -13.37 -17.45 6.30
CA GLY A 264 -13.33 -18.70 5.53
C GLY A 264 -14.06 -18.60 4.17
N PRO A 265 -13.69 -19.44 3.20
CA PRO A 265 -14.38 -19.50 1.91
C PRO A 265 -15.83 -19.96 2.10
N THR A 266 -16.79 -19.39 1.35
CA THR A 266 -17.93 -20.21 0.90
C THR A 266 -17.53 -20.84 -0.42
N GLY A 267 -17.31 -22.16 -0.39
CA GLY A 267 -17.24 -23.03 -1.55
C GLY A 267 -18.31 -24.09 -1.41
#